data_AF-A0A938IF56-F1
#
_entry.id   AF-A0A938IF56-F1
#
_cell.length_a   1.000
_cell.length_b   1.000
_cell.length_c   1.000
_cell.angle_alpha   90.00
_cell.angle_beta   90.00
_cell.angle_gamma   90.00
#
_symmetry.space_group_name_H-M   'P 1'
#
loop_
_entity.id
_entity.type
_entity.pdbx_description
1 polymer ?
#
loop_
_entity_poly.entity_id
_entity_poly.type
_entity_poly.pdbx_seq_one_letter_code
_entity_poly.pdbx_strand_id
1 'polypeptide(L)'
;MSNKTWIAPTCIALAALGGVGWQINKNHEAATRAREQAGEQTRALEALGTQLLELGARLEKSDARLAELADRPALTGPGEGRVSADAIAAAVERYLQDRSAGDGQLASTGAPIEAQAAVAKVGLDLASALKSLLDPAHSETDRDELWQKIREAGKLDEAVAWFEQRAAQSPNDPDLQVELGTAYVQKILEAGSGPLAGKWAMKADGAWDRALELDDHHWEARFRKAIGLSFWPPIFGKQGQAISHFETLVAQQEQGGLQPHFVETYKMLGNMYVQAGKAEQATAMWKKGLALFPNDPDLLEKTQSGK
;
A
#
# COMPACT_ATOMS: atom_id res chain seq x y z
N MET A 1 -15.02 59.66 -84.08
CA MET A 1 -16.12 58.70 -84.34
C MET A 1 -16.02 57.58 -83.31
N SER A 2 -17.17 57.22 -82.75
CA SER A 2 -17.56 56.07 -81.90
C SER A 2 -16.52 55.23 -81.14
N ASN A 3 -16.61 55.09 -79.80
CA ASN A 3 -17.58 54.30 -79.02
C ASN A 3 -17.26 52.79 -78.96
N LYS A 4 -16.76 52.29 -77.81
CA LYS A 4 -17.41 51.27 -76.95
C LYS A 4 -16.41 50.52 -76.04
N THR A 5 -16.84 50.41 -74.80
CA THR A 5 -16.38 49.60 -73.66
C THR A 5 -16.52 48.09 -73.89
N TRP A 6 -15.67 47.27 -73.25
CA TRP A 6 -16.07 46.20 -72.31
C TRP A 6 -14.85 45.59 -71.55
N ILE A 7 -15.13 45.16 -70.33
CA ILE A 7 -14.23 44.78 -69.21
C ILE A 7 -14.18 43.25 -69.07
N ALA A 8 -13.06 42.69 -68.58
CA ALA A 8 -12.90 41.61 -67.57
C ALA A 8 -11.67 40.68 -67.85
N PRO A 9 -11.15 39.87 -66.89
CA PRO A 9 -11.32 39.87 -65.43
C PRO A 9 -10.01 39.78 -64.62
N THR A 10 -10.10 40.26 -63.39
CA THR A 10 -9.22 39.95 -62.25
C THR A 10 -9.52 38.55 -61.73
N CYS A 11 -8.55 37.63 -61.79
CA CYS A 11 -8.56 36.38 -61.03
C CYS A 11 -7.40 36.45 -60.04
N ILE A 12 -7.70 36.36 -58.74
CA ILE A 12 -6.93 35.82 -57.60
C ILE A 12 -7.45 36.54 -56.34
N ALA A 13 -8.49 35.97 -55.71
CA ALA A 13 -8.81 36.17 -54.29
C ALA A 13 -10.00 35.28 -53.88
N LEU A 14 -9.88 33.96 -53.94
CA LEU A 14 -10.93 33.04 -53.43
C LEU A 14 -10.39 31.71 -52.86
N ALA A 15 -9.20 31.71 -52.28
CA ALA A 15 -8.64 30.51 -51.62
C ALA A 15 -8.33 30.68 -50.12
N ALA A 16 -8.54 31.87 -49.53
CA ALA A 16 -8.17 32.13 -48.13
C ALA A 16 -9.31 31.98 -47.11
N LEU A 17 -10.58 31.83 -47.54
CA LEU A 17 -11.72 31.76 -46.61
C LEU A 17 -12.11 30.33 -46.18
N GLY A 18 -11.75 29.30 -46.97
CA GLY A 18 -12.08 27.90 -46.65
C GLY A 18 -11.27 27.29 -45.50
N GLY A 19 -9.99 27.67 -45.38
CA GLY A 19 -9.10 27.14 -44.33
C GLY A 19 -9.43 27.67 -42.92
N VAL A 20 -9.90 28.92 -42.83
CA VAL A 20 -10.25 29.56 -41.55
C VAL A 20 -11.53 28.97 -40.95
N GLY A 21 -12.55 28.65 -41.77
CA GLY A 21 -13.79 28.02 -41.30
C GLY A 21 -13.60 26.59 -40.78
N TRP A 22 -12.74 25.79 -41.43
CA TRP A 22 -12.44 24.43 -40.99
C TRP A 22 -11.68 24.39 -39.65
N GLN A 23 -10.73 25.30 -39.44
CA GLN A 23 -9.96 25.41 -38.21
C GLN A 23 -10.83 25.89 -37.02
N ILE A 24 -11.79 26.80 -37.27
CA ILE A 24 -12.75 27.27 -36.26
C ILE A 24 -13.69 26.15 -35.82
N ASN A 25 -14.19 25.33 -36.76
CA ASN A 25 -15.08 24.21 -36.44
C ASN A 25 -14.37 23.14 -35.57
N LYS A 26 -13.12 22.79 -35.90
CA LYS A 26 -12.31 21.87 -35.08
C LYS A 26 -12.06 22.39 -33.68
N ASN A 27 -11.77 23.69 -33.54
CA ASN A 27 -11.55 24.30 -32.22
C ASN A 27 -12.84 24.33 -31.39
N HIS A 28 -14.01 24.49 -32.03
CA HIS A 28 -15.30 24.43 -31.35
C HIS A 28 -15.62 23.01 -30.85
N GLU A 29 -15.41 21.97 -31.69
CA GLU A 29 -15.61 20.57 -31.29
C GLU A 29 -14.65 20.10 -30.19
N ALA A 30 -13.42 20.63 -30.17
CA ALA A 30 -12.47 20.36 -29.09
C ALA A 30 -12.90 21.03 -27.77
N ALA A 31 -13.40 22.27 -27.84
CA ALA A 31 -13.88 23.00 -26.67
C ALA A 31 -15.16 22.39 -26.07
N THR A 32 -16.06 21.82 -26.88
CA THR A 32 -17.24 21.10 -26.38
C THR A 32 -16.86 19.81 -25.67
N ARG A 33 -15.95 19.00 -26.25
CA ARG A 33 -15.45 17.77 -25.61
C ARG A 33 -14.74 18.04 -24.28
N ALA A 34 -13.95 19.12 -24.20
CA ALA A 34 -13.29 19.51 -22.95
C ALA A 34 -14.30 19.92 -21.87
N ARG A 35 -15.39 20.59 -22.23
CA ARG A 35 -16.48 20.95 -21.30
C ARG A 35 -17.28 19.73 -20.83
N GLU A 36 -17.51 18.77 -21.71
CA GLU A 36 -18.16 17.50 -21.36
C GLU A 36 -17.30 16.69 -20.38
N GLN A 37 -16.00 16.55 -20.66
CA GLN A 37 -15.06 15.88 -19.75
C GLN A 37 -14.95 16.58 -18.39
N ALA A 38 -14.90 17.91 -18.36
CA ALA A 38 -14.92 18.66 -17.10
C ALA A 38 -16.23 18.46 -16.32
N GLY A 39 -17.37 18.34 -17.02
CA GLY A 39 -18.66 18.03 -16.43
C GLY A 39 -18.72 16.62 -15.85
N GLU A 40 -18.13 15.63 -16.53
CA GLU A 40 -18.01 14.26 -16.02
C GLU A 40 -17.10 14.16 -14.80
N GLN A 41 -15.95 14.85 -14.82
CA GLN A 41 -15.05 14.93 -13.66
C GLN A 41 -15.73 15.56 -12.45
N THR A 42 -16.51 16.62 -12.66
CA THR A 42 -17.26 17.29 -11.58
C THR A 42 -18.30 16.34 -10.97
N ARG A 43 -19.08 15.61 -11.79
CA ARG A 43 -20.03 14.60 -11.29
C ARG A 43 -19.35 13.44 -10.58
N ALA A 44 -18.19 13.01 -11.06
CA ALA A 44 -17.40 11.96 -10.40
C ALA A 44 -16.91 12.40 -9.02
N LEU A 45 -16.48 13.66 -8.88
CA LEU A 45 -16.09 14.25 -7.60
C LEU A 45 -17.28 14.38 -6.63
N GLU A 46 -18.45 14.78 -7.12
CA GLU A 46 -19.69 14.82 -6.32
C GLU A 46 -20.12 13.43 -5.85
N ALA A 47 -20.01 12.42 -6.73
CA ALA A 47 -20.29 11.02 -6.38
C ALA A 47 -19.32 10.49 -5.31
N LEU A 48 -18.02 10.79 -5.45
CA LEU A 48 -16.99 10.47 -4.45
C LEU A 48 -17.28 11.17 -3.11
N GLY A 49 -17.65 12.44 -3.12
CA GLY A 49 -18.04 13.18 -1.92
C GLY A 49 -19.24 12.54 -1.21
N THR A 50 -20.23 12.09 -1.97
CA THR A 50 -21.41 11.38 -1.43
C THR A 50 -21.02 10.04 -0.81
N GLN A 51 -20.16 9.27 -1.47
CA GLN A 51 -19.65 8.01 -0.94
C GLN A 51 -18.84 8.20 0.35
N LEU A 52 -18.03 9.26 0.43
CA LEU A 52 -17.27 9.58 1.64
C LEU A 52 -18.17 9.95 2.82
N LEU A 53 -19.25 10.71 2.58
CA LEU A 53 -20.24 11.03 3.62
C LEU A 53 -20.98 9.77 4.11
N GLU A 54 -21.37 8.88 3.20
CA GLU A 54 -22.01 7.61 3.56
C GLU A 54 -21.07 6.71 4.36
N LEU A 55 -19.79 6.67 3.98
CA LEU A 55 -18.77 5.90 4.70
C LEU A 55 -18.54 6.45 6.11
N GLY A 56 -18.48 7.79 6.25
CA GLY A 56 -18.41 8.46 7.55
C GLY A 56 -19.59 8.11 8.46
N ALA A 57 -20.82 8.17 7.95
CA ALA A 57 -22.02 7.80 8.71
C ALA A 57 -22.02 6.30 9.12
N ARG A 58 -21.48 5.42 8.26
CA ARG A 58 -21.32 3.99 8.60
C ARG A 58 -20.29 3.77 9.71
N LEU A 59 -19.21 4.54 9.72
CA LEU A 59 -18.19 4.49 10.77
C LEU A 59 -18.75 4.95 12.11
N GLU A 60 -19.44 6.10 12.16
CA GLU A 60 -20.09 6.58 13.38
C GLU A 60 -21.08 5.56 13.96
N LYS A 61 -21.87 4.91 13.08
CA LYS A 61 -22.79 3.84 13.50
C LYS A 61 -22.06 2.61 14.02
N SER A 62 -20.88 2.29 13.48
CA SER A 62 -20.06 1.19 13.96
C SER A 62 -19.44 1.51 15.33
N ASP A 63 -19.00 2.74 15.54
CA ASP A 63 -18.45 3.20 16.82
C ASP A 63 -19.52 3.22 17.91
N ALA A 64 -20.74 3.67 17.58
CA ALA A 64 -21.87 3.61 18.50
C ALA A 64 -22.20 2.16 18.92
N ARG A 65 -22.12 1.21 17.99
CA ARG A 65 -22.31 -0.23 18.29
C ARG A 65 -21.19 -0.80 19.15
N LEU A 66 -19.94 -0.37 18.92
CA LEU A 66 -18.81 -0.79 19.73
C LEU A 66 -18.91 -0.23 21.16
N ALA A 67 -19.34 1.02 21.31
CA ALA A 67 -19.62 1.63 22.61
C ALA A 67 -20.76 0.89 23.34
N GLU A 68 -21.85 0.56 22.64
CA GLU A 68 -22.95 -0.26 23.19
C GLU A 68 -22.45 -1.64 23.65
N LEU A 69 -21.62 -2.30 22.85
CA LEU A 69 -21.03 -3.59 23.21
C LEU A 69 -20.07 -3.51 24.40
N ALA A 70 -19.32 -2.42 24.52
CA ALA A 70 -18.40 -2.18 25.62
C ALA A 70 -19.13 -1.87 26.95
N ASP A 71 -20.31 -1.24 26.88
CA ASP A 71 -21.13 -0.90 28.06
C ASP A 71 -22.02 -2.07 28.53
N ARG A 72 -22.07 -3.17 27.77
CA ARG A 72 -22.76 -4.38 28.22
C ARG A 72 -22.01 -4.98 29.41
N PRO A 73 -22.70 -5.24 30.54
CA PRO A 73 -22.05 -5.83 31.71
C PRO A 73 -21.41 -7.17 31.31
N ALA A 74 -20.11 -7.31 31.59
CA ALA A 74 -19.42 -8.57 31.42
C ALA A 74 -20.18 -9.63 32.23
N LEU A 75 -20.65 -10.67 31.54
CA LEU A 75 -21.25 -11.84 32.17
C LEU A 75 -20.19 -12.45 33.11
N THR A 76 -20.24 -12.10 34.39
CA THR A 76 -19.21 -12.39 35.41
C THR A 76 -19.74 -13.41 36.41
N GLY A 77 -20.25 -14.54 35.89
CA GLY A 77 -20.62 -15.71 36.68
C GLY A 77 -20.19 -17.00 36.00
N PRO A 78 -19.77 -18.03 36.76
CA PRO A 78 -19.46 -19.34 36.20
C PRO A 78 -20.77 -20.08 35.90
N GLY A 79 -21.31 -19.89 34.70
CA GLY A 79 -22.47 -20.63 34.21
C GLY A 79 -22.05 -21.90 33.46
N GLU A 80 -22.68 -23.03 33.77
CA GLU A 80 -22.47 -24.39 33.21
C GLU A 80 -22.68 -24.53 31.68
N GLY A 81 -22.74 -23.44 30.93
CA GLY A 81 -22.93 -23.43 29.46
C GLY A 81 -21.88 -22.66 28.67
N ARG A 82 -20.76 -22.25 29.28
CA ARG A 82 -19.72 -21.48 28.59
C ARG A 82 -18.77 -22.40 27.84
N VAL A 83 -18.86 -22.35 26.52
CA VAL A 83 -17.87 -22.93 25.61
C VAL A 83 -16.63 -22.02 25.63
N SER A 84 -15.45 -22.58 25.93
CA SER A 84 -14.20 -21.81 25.94
C SER A 84 -13.90 -21.24 24.54
N ALA A 85 -13.17 -20.13 24.48
CA ALA A 85 -12.73 -19.56 23.21
C ALA A 85 -11.98 -20.58 22.35
N ASP A 86 -11.19 -21.45 22.99
CA ASP A 86 -10.47 -22.55 22.33
C ASP A 86 -11.41 -23.63 21.79
N ALA A 87 -12.48 -23.96 22.52
CA ALA A 87 -13.48 -24.92 22.05
C ALA A 87 -14.33 -24.37 20.89
N ILE A 88 -14.57 -23.05 20.87
CA ILE A 88 -15.20 -22.36 19.72
C ILE A 88 -14.24 -22.38 18.53
N ALA A 89 -12.96 -22.03 18.72
CA ALA A 89 -11.96 -22.04 17.66
C ALA A 89 -11.80 -23.44 17.04
N ALA A 90 -11.69 -24.48 17.88
CA ALA A 90 -11.59 -25.87 17.44
C ALA A 90 -12.87 -26.40 16.76
N ALA A 91 -14.04 -25.84 17.08
CA ALA A 91 -15.29 -26.18 16.40
C ALA A 91 -15.41 -25.50 15.02
N VAL A 92 -14.97 -24.24 14.93
CA VAL A 92 -14.90 -23.50 13.65
C VAL A 92 -13.90 -24.16 12.70
N GLU A 93 -12.74 -24.60 13.21
CA GLU A 93 -11.75 -25.28 12.40
C GLU A 93 -12.25 -26.62 11.85
N ARG A 94 -12.93 -27.43 12.67
CA ARG A 94 -13.61 -28.67 12.22
C ARG A 94 -14.68 -28.38 11.17
N TYR A 95 -15.49 -27.36 11.38
CA TYR A 95 -16.53 -26.96 10.43
C TYR A 95 -15.97 -26.55 9.06
N LEU A 96 -14.84 -25.83 9.05
CA LEU A 96 -14.16 -25.43 7.82
C LEU A 96 -13.52 -26.62 7.10
N GLN A 97 -12.96 -27.57 7.84
CA GLN A 97 -12.40 -28.82 7.29
C GLN A 97 -13.47 -29.70 6.66
N ASP A 98 -14.61 -29.91 7.32
CA ASP A 98 -15.74 -30.69 6.79
C ASP A 98 -16.30 -30.09 5.50
N ARG A 99 -16.30 -28.75 5.39
CA ARG A 99 -16.75 -28.07 4.17
C ARG A 99 -15.74 -28.12 3.03
N SER A 100 -14.45 -28.17 3.34
CA SER A 100 -13.41 -28.38 2.33
C SER A 100 -13.39 -29.80 1.76
N ALA A 101 -13.99 -30.77 2.48
CA ALA A 101 -14.01 -32.18 2.10
C ALA A 101 -15.30 -32.63 1.38
N GLY A 102 -16.33 -31.78 1.30
CA GLY A 102 -17.65 -32.15 0.76
C GLY A 102 -18.25 -31.10 -0.15
N ASP A 103 -17.81 -31.04 -1.41
CA ASP A 103 -18.52 -30.33 -2.47
C ASP A 103 -19.33 -31.31 -3.32
N GLY A 104 -20.66 -31.24 -3.20
CA GLY A 104 -21.57 -31.85 -4.16
C GLY A 104 -22.95 -32.23 -3.61
N GLN A 105 -23.84 -31.25 -3.39
CA GLN A 105 -25.22 -31.26 -3.93
C GLN A 105 -25.95 -29.96 -3.52
N LEU A 106 -26.64 -29.33 -4.48
CA LEU A 106 -27.19 -27.98 -4.49
C LEU A 106 -28.52 -27.80 -3.74
N ALA A 107 -28.75 -26.56 -3.29
CA ALA A 107 -29.96 -25.80 -3.64
C ALA A 107 -29.67 -24.29 -3.65
N SER A 108 -29.10 -23.77 -4.74
CA SER A 108 -29.06 -22.32 -5.01
C SER A 108 -30.05 -21.97 -6.13
N THR A 109 -31.11 -21.25 -5.79
CA THR A 109 -31.82 -20.40 -6.74
C THR A 109 -31.12 -19.04 -6.75
N GLY A 110 -30.32 -18.78 -7.78
CA GLY A 110 -29.66 -17.49 -7.98
C GLY A 110 -28.71 -17.57 -9.17
N ALA A 111 -28.99 -16.80 -10.22
CA ALA A 111 -28.29 -16.78 -11.50
C ALA A 111 -26.78 -16.48 -11.36
N PRO A 112 -25.94 -16.94 -12.32
CA PRO A 112 -24.49 -16.94 -12.16
C PRO A 112 -23.92 -15.54 -12.36
N ILE A 113 -23.21 -15.03 -11.35
CA ILE A 113 -22.20 -13.98 -11.54
C ILE A 113 -20.94 -14.71 -11.98
N GLU A 114 -20.52 -14.49 -13.22
CA GLU A 114 -19.27 -15.01 -13.78
C GLU A 114 -18.09 -14.46 -12.98
N ALA A 115 -17.65 -15.22 -11.98
CA ALA A 115 -16.31 -15.09 -11.43
C ALA A 115 -15.34 -15.72 -12.45
N GLN A 116 -14.70 -14.88 -13.24
CA GLN A 116 -13.48 -15.26 -13.97
C GLN A 116 -12.38 -15.55 -12.94
N ALA A 117 -12.38 -16.77 -12.42
CA ALA A 117 -11.30 -17.36 -11.63
C ALA A 117 -10.89 -18.67 -12.29
N ALA A 118 -10.25 -18.55 -13.45
CA ALA A 118 -9.59 -19.67 -14.10
C ALA A 118 -8.33 -19.15 -14.83
N VAL A 119 -7.36 -18.65 -14.06
CA VAL A 119 -5.97 -18.68 -14.51
C VAL A 119 -5.40 -20.00 -13.99
N ALA A 120 -5.02 -20.87 -14.91
CA ALA A 120 -4.39 -22.14 -14.60
C ALA A 120 -3.20 -21.92 -13.65
N LYS A 121 -3.29 -22.47 -12.42
CA LYS A 121 -2.17 -22.52 -11.48
C LYS A 121 -1.06 -23.36 -12.11
N VAL A 122 -0.10 -22.72 -12.76
CA VAL A 122 1.25 -23.28 -12.86
C VAL A 122 1.69 -23.47 -11.42
N GLY A 123 1.95 -24.71 -11.02
CA GLY A 123 2.33 -25.02 -9.65
C GLY A 123 3.59 -24.23 -9.28
N LEU A 124 3.45 -23.22 -8.43
CA LEU A 124 4.59 -22.49 -7.87
C LEU A 124 5.43 -23.47 -7.05
N ASP A 125 6.70 -23.65 -7.41
CA ASP A 125 7.66 -24.31 -6.53
C ASP A 125 8.01 -23.36 -5.38
N LEU A 126 7.39 -23.61 -4.23
CA LEU A 126 7.55 -22.77 -3.04
C LEU A 126 8.99 -22.83 -2.51
N ALA A 127 9.66 -23.98 -2.58
CA ALA A 127 11.01 -24.13 -2.07
C ALA A 127 11.99 -23.28 -2.87
N SER A 128 11.89 -23.29 -4.20
CA SER A 128 12.69 -22.42 -5.06
C SER A 128 12.35 -20.95 -4.83
N ALA A 129 11.07 -20.59 -4.70
CA ALA A 129 10.65 -19.20 -4.48
C ALA A 129 11.19 -18.64 -3.15
N LEU A 130 11.13 -19.42 -2.06
CA LEU A 130 11.67 -19.03 -0.75
C LEU A 130 13.19 -18.84 -0.81
N LYS A 131 13.91 -19.70 -1.53
CA LYS A 131 15.35 -19.54 -1.73
C LYS A 131 15.68 -18.26 -2.49
N SER A 132 14.92 -17.94 -3.53
CA SER A 132 15.09 -16.71 -4.32
C SER A 132 14.77 -15.44 -3.52
N LEU A 133 13.80 -15.49 -2.59
CA LEU A 133 13.52 -14.36 -1.69
C LEU A 133 14.73 -13.97 -0.83
N LEU A 134 15.52 -14.96 -0.43
CA LEU A 134 16.71 -14.78 0.40
C LEU A 134 17.98 -14.48 -0.38
N ASP A 135 17.91 -14.46 -1.71
CA ASP A 135 19.08 -14.20 -2.53
C ASP A 135 19.41 -12.69 -2.48
N PRO A 136 20.61 -12.29 -2.01
CA PRO A 136 21.02 -10.89 -1.96
C PRO A 136 21.10 -10.24 -3.35
N ALA A 137 21.23 -11.04 -4.41
CA ALA A 137 21.29 -10.54 -5.79
C ALA A 137 19.93 -10.09 -6.34
N HIS A 138 18.82 -10.50 -5.72
CA HIS A 138 17.49 -10.06 -6.12
C HIS A 138 17.25 -8.62 -5.65
N SER A 139 16.63 -7.81 -6.51
CA SER A 139 16.18 -6.48 -6.13
C SER A 139 14.94 -6.56 -5.22
N GLU A 140 14.62 -5.46 -4.52
CA GLU A 140 13.37 -5.38 -3.75
C GLU A 140 12.15 -5.62 -4.65
N THR A 141 12.17 -5.12 -5.89
CA THR A 141 11.10 -5.35 -6.86
C THR A 141 10.95 -6.84 -7.21
N ASP A 142 12.06 -7.56 -7.41
CA ASP A 142 12.02 -9.00 -7.67
C ASP A 142 11.42 -9.76 -6.48
N ARG A 143 11.77 -9.36 -5.24
CA ARG A 143 11.21 -9.94 -4.01
C ARG A 143 9.72 -9.68 -3.88
N ASP A 144 9.27 -8.46 -4.18
CA ASP A 144 7.85 -8.09 -4.14
C ASP A 144 7.02 -8.91 -5.14
N GLU A 145 7.53 -9.09 -6.36
CA GLU A 145 6.90 -9.95 -7.36
C GLU A 145 6.84 -11.42 -6.94
N LEU A 146 7.89 -11.94 -6.29
CA LEU A 146 7.89 -13.31 -5.76
C LEU A 146 6.86 -13.47 -4.63
N TRP A 147 6.78 -12.52 -3.71
CA TRP A 147 5.78 -12.51 -2.66
C TRP A 147 4.35 -12.43 -3.22
N GLN A 148 4.14 -11.64 -4.27
CA GLN A 148 2.88 -11.61 -5.00
C GLN A 148 2.53 -12.99 -5.59
N LYS A 149 3.46 -13.64 -6.29
CA LYS A 149 3.27 -14.99 -6.84
C LYS A 149 2.94 -16.01 -5.76
N ILE A 150 3.59 -15.94 -4.59
CA ILE A 150 3.30 -16.80 -3.43
C ILE A 150 1.85 -16.59 -2.93
N ARG A 151 1.39 -15.33 -2.82
CA ARG A 151 0.01 -15.00 -2.44
C ARG A 151 -1.00 -15.52 -3.46
N GLU A 152 -0.79 -15.25 -4.74
CA GLU A 152 -1.67 -15.70 -5.83
C GLU A 152 -1.75 -17.23 -5.93
N ALA A 153 -0.67 -17.93 -5.59
CA ALA A 153 -0.65 -19.38 -5.49
C ALA A 153 -1.45 -19.92 -4.28
N GLY A 154 -1.77 -19.07 -3.29
CA GLY A 154 -2.39 -19.45 -2.02
C GLY A 154 -1.41 -20.12 -1.05
N LYS A 155 -0.11 -19.89 -1.21
CA LYS A 155 0.96 -20.55 -0.43
C LYS A 155 1.56 -19.66 0.65
N LEU A 156 0.91 -18.54 0.98
CA LEU A 156 1.46 -17.58 1.92
C LEU A 156 1.57 -18.16 3.35
N ASP A 157 0.61 -18.96 3.79
CA ASP A 157 0.69 -19.62 5.11
C ASP A 157 1.86 -20.60 5.20
N GLU A 158 2.08 -21.41 4.16
CA GLU A 158 3.23 -22.31 4.07
C GLU A 158 4.56 -21.54 4.09
N ALA A 159 4.63 -20.41 3.38
CA ALA A 159 5.80 -19.54 3.38
C ALA A 159 6.09 -18.97 4.77
N VAL A 160 5.07 -18.43 5.46
CA VAL A 160 5.21 -17.88 6.81
C VAL A 160 5.63 -18.95 7.82
N ALA A 161 5.04 -20.14 7.75
CA ALA A 161 5.44 -21.26 8.61
C ALA A 161 6.90 -21.66 8.41
N TRP A 162 7.40 -21.59 7.17
CA TRP A 162 8.81 -21.83 6.86
C TRP A 162 9.74 -20.79 7.52
N PHE A 163 9.39 -19.50 7.44
CA PHE A 163 10.13 -18.43 8.13
C PHE A 163 10.07 -18.56 9.66
N GLU A 164 8.90 -18.91 10.22
CA GLU A 164 8.75 -19.18 11.66
C GLU A 164 9.67 -20.32 12.11
N GLN A 165 9.72 -21.41 11.35
CA GLN A 165 10.60 -22.54 11.63
C GLN A 165 12.08 -22.15 11.55
N ARG A 166 12.47 -21.39 10.52
CA ARG A 166 13.84 -20.93 10.31
C ARG A 166 14.32 -20.03 11.46
N ALA A 167 13.51 -19.06 11.86
CA ALA A 167 13.80 -18.19 13.00
C ALA A 167 13.83 -18.96 14.33
N ALA A 168 13.01 -20.00 14.49
CA ALA A 168 13.00 -20.84 15.69
C ALA A 168 14.24 -21.75 15.81
N GLN A 169 14.84 -22.17 14.68
CA GLN A 169 16.08 -22.96 14.69
C GLN A 169 17.30 -22.14 15.11
N SER A 170 17.28 -20.83 14.85
CA SER A 170 18.37 -19.90 15.17
C SER A 170 17.81 -18.61 15.80
N PRO A 171 17.31 -18.67 17.05
CA PRO A 171 16.58 -17.56 17.70
C PRO A 171 17.46 -16.36 18.11
N ASN A 172 18.78 -16.47 17.93
CA ASN A 172 19.76 -15.43 18.24
C ASN A 172 20.37 -14.80 16.99
N ASP A 173 19.80 -15.08 15.81
CA ASP A 173 20.20 -14.46 14.55
C ASP A 173 19.24 -13.30 14.23
N PRO A 174 19.70 -12.04 14.26
CA PRO A 174 18.83 -10.88 14.01
C PRO A 174 18.31 -10.84 12.56
N ASP A 175 19.08 -11.28 11.58
CA ASP A 175 18.67 -11.29 10.17
C ASP A 175 17.45 -12.19 9.98
N LEU A 176 17.43 -13.35 10.63
CA LEU A 176 16.28 -14.27 10.56
C LEU A 176 15.02 -13.70 11.21
N GLN A 177 15.17 -12.86 12.25
CA GLN A 177 14.03 -12.18 12.86
C GLN A 177 13.50 -11.08 11.92
N VAL A 178 14.38 -10.39 11.18
CA VAL A 178 13.99 -9.43 10.14
C VAL A 178 13.26 -10.12 8.99
N GLU A 179 13.76 -11.25 8.51
CA GLU A 179 13.13 -12.10 7.50
C GLU A 179 11.72 -12.53 7.95
N LEU A 180 11.58 -12.99 9.21
CA LEU A 180 10.30 -13.38 9.79
C LEU A 180 9.32 -12.20 9.87
N GLY A 181 9.76 -11.03 10.34
CA GLY A 181 8.95 -9.83 10.36
C GLY A 181 8.47 -9.44 8.96
N THR A 182 9.32 -9.57 7.96
CA THR A 182 8.98 -9.33 6.54
C THR A 182 7.92 -10.31 6.04
N ALA A 183 8.02 -11.60 6.40
CA ALA A 183 7.00 -12.60 6.08
C ALA A 183 5.65 -12.27 6.74
N TYR A 184 5.64 -11.78 7.98
CA TYR A 184 4.41 -11.33 8.65
C TYR A 184 3.77 -10.12 7.98
N VAL A 185 4.55 -9.19 7.43
CA VAL A 185 4.01 -8.06 6.64
C VAL A 185 3.20 -8.56 5.45
N GLN A 186 3.60 -9.66 4.81
CA GLN A 186 2.84 -10.22 3.70
C GLN A 186 1.44 -10.70 4.13
N LYS A 187 1.26 -11.15 5.38
CA LYS A 187 -0.05 -11.48 5.95
C LYS A 187 -0.88 -10.24 6.25
N ILE A 188 -0.25 -9.11 6.56
CA ILE A 188 -0.94 -7.82 6.66
C ILE A 188 -1.51 -7.43 5.29
N LEU A 189 -0.70 -7.54 4.24
CA LEU A 189 -1.12 -7.23 2.87
C LEU A 189 -2.27 -8.13 2.37
N GLU A 190 -2.24 -9.43 2.71
CA GLU A 190 -3.33 -10.36 2.40
C GLU A 190 -4.61 -10.05 3.19
N ALA A 191 -4.48 -9.73 4.49
CA ALA A 191 -5.62 -9.44 5.34
C ALA A 191 -6.27 -8.07 5.06
N GLY A 192 -5.54 -7.14 4.42
CA GLY A 192 -5.98 -5.78 4.16
C GLY A 192 -6.21 -4.99 5.45
N SER A 193 -7.39 -4.39 5.60
CA SER A 193 -7.75 -3.62 6.79
C SER A 193 -8.59 -4.45 7.75
N GLY A 194 -8.18 -4.57 9.01
CA GLY A 194 -9.00 -5.19 10.06
C GLY A 194 -8.23 -5.81 11.22
N PRO A 195 -8.93 -6.48 12.16
CA PRO A 195 -8.31 -7.07 13.35
C PRO A 195 -7.23 -8.12 13.04
N LEU A 196 -7.38 -8.86 11.93
CA LEU A 196 -6.36 -9.82 11.47
C LEU A 196 -5.07 -9.11 11.07
N ALA A 197 -5.16 -7.99 10.36
CA ALA A 197 -4.00 -7.18 10.01
C ALA A 197 -3.30 -6.63 11.26
N GLY A 198 -4.06 -6.22 12.29
CA GLY A 198 -3.52 -5.81 13.58
C GLY A 198 -2.73 -6.93 14.29
N LYS A 199 -3.24 -8.17 14.27
CA LYS A 199 -2.53 -9.34 14.83
C LYS A 199 -1.19 -9.57 14.12
N TRP A 200 -1.16 -9.49 12.78
CA TRP A 200 0.07 -9.67 12.02
C TRP A 200 1.03 -8.49 12.16
N ALA A 201 0.51 -7.26 12.31
CA ALA A 201 1.31 -6.09 12.64
C ALA A 201 2.02 -6.23 13.99
N MET A 202 1.34 -6.74 15.02
CA MET A 202 1.97 -7.03 16.32
C MET A 202 3.05 -8.11 16.21
N LYS A 203 2.82 -9.16 15.43
CA LYS A 203 3.83 -10.21 15.17
C LYS A 203 5.05 -9.65 14.44
N ALA A 204 4.86 -8.83 13.41
CA ALA A 204 5.95 -8.19 12.68
C ALA A 204 6.76 -7.25 13.60
N ASP A 205 6.08 -6.42 14.38
CA ASP A 205 6.71 -5.50 15.34
C ASP A 205 7.56 -6.25 16.38
N GLY A 206 7.02 -7.35 16.93
CA GLY A 206 7.75 -8.19 17.89
C GLY A 206 8.97 -8.89 17.29
N ALA A 207 8.92 -9.29 16.02
CA ALA A 207 10.08 -9.85 15.32
C ALA A 207 11.19 -8.79 15.13
N TRP A 208 10.84 -7.57 14.75
CA TRP A 208 11.82 -6.49 14.64
C TRP A 208 12.36 -6.02 16.00
N ASP A 209 11.53 -6.03 17.05
CA ASP A 209 12.00 -5.78 18.41
C ASP A 209 13.03 -6.83 18.83
N ARG A 210 12.75 -8.11 18.55
CA ARG A 210 13.71 -9.18 18.83
C ARG A 210 15.02 -9.02 18.06
N ALA A 211 14.96 -8.59 16.79
CA ALA A 211 16.15 -8.28 16.01
C ALA A 211 16.96 -7.13 16.63
N LEU A 212 16.30 -6.07 17.08
CA LEU A 212 16.95 -4.90 17.70
C LEU A 212 17.48 -5.17 19.12
N GLU A 213 16.89 -6.13 19.85
CA GLU A 213 17.45 -6.62 21.11
C GLU A 213 18.78 -7.37 20.90
N LEU A 214 18.90 -8.09 19.77
CA LEU A 214 20.10 -8.83 19.40
C LEU A 214 21.18 -7.91 18.81
N ASP A 215 20.77 -6.97 17.96
CA ASP A 215 21.62 -5.95 17.35
C ASP A 215 20.87 -4.62 17.21
N ASP A 216 21.15 -3.69 18.14
CA ASP A 216 20.56 -2.35 18.14
C ASP A 216 21.00 -1.49 16.94
N HIS A 217 22.10 -1.85 16.26
CA HIS A 217 22.58 -1.16 15.06
C HIS A 217 22.12 -1.81 13.75
N HIS A 218 21.24 -2.81 13.83
CA HIS A 218 20.69 -3.49 12.66
C HIS A 218 19.79 -2.55 11.85
N TRP A 219 20.33 -2.03 10.74
CA TRP A 219 19.66 -1.02 9.93
C TRP A 219 18.28 -1.49 9.44
N GLU A 220 18.21 -2.68 8.85
CA GLU A 220 16.97 -3.18 8.24
C GLU A 220 15.85 -3.40 9.27
N ALA A 221 16.17 -3.99 10.42
CA ALA A 221 15.22 -4.16 11.52
C ALA A 221 14.62 -2.82 11.95
N ARG A 222 15.48 -1.81 12.19
CA ARG A 222 15.03 -0.48 12.63
C ARG A 222 14.24 0.23 11.54
N PHE A 223 14.66 0.11 10.28
CA PHE A 223 13.99 0.72 9.14
C PHE A 223 12.60 0.12 8.92
N ARG A 224 12.49 -1.21 8.90
CA ARG A 224 11.20 -1.91 8.75
C ARG A 224 10.25 -1.62 9.91
N LYS A 225 10.75 -1.57 11.16
CA LYS A 225 9.97 -1.14 12.32
C LYS A 225 9.44 0.29 12.16
N ALA A 226 10.30 1.23 11.77
CA ALA A 226 9.91 2.63 11.56
C ALA A 226 8.84 2.75 10.46
N ILE A 227 9.01 2.04 9.34
CA ILE A 227 8.03 1.97 8.26
C ILE A 227 6.71 1.37 8.77
N GLY A 228 6.74 0.23 9.44
CA GLY A 228 5.55 -0.40 10.01
C GLY A 228 4.78 0.54 10.92
N LEU A 229 5.47 1.23 11.83
CA LEU A 229 4.91 2.24 12.73
C LEU A 229 4.32 3.45 11.99
N SER A 230 4.90 3.85 10.85
CA SER A 230 4.41 4.99 10.05
C SER A 230 3.03 4.76 9.45
N PHE A 231 2.66 3.51 9.17
CA PHE A 231 1.38 3.13 8.56
C PHE A 231 0.26 2.86 9.59
N TRP A 232 0.56 2.90 10.89
CA TRP A 232 -0.48 2.76 11.91
C TRP A 232 -1.48 3.93 11.82
N PRO A 233 -2.78 3.68 12.04
CA PRO A 233 -3.78 4.74 12.07
C PRO A 233 -3.40 5.86 13.07
N PRO A 234 -3.56 7.16 12.73
CA PRO A 234 -3.15 8.28 13.57
C PRO A 234 -3.69 8.26 15.01
N ILE A 235 -4.86 7.66 15.23
CA ILE A 235 -5.47 7.48 16.55
C ILE A 235 -4.57 6.71 17.53
N PHE A 236 -3.64 5.89 17.04
CA PHE A 236 -2.70 5.14 17.88
C PHE A 236 -1.41 5.92 18.21
N GLY A 237 -1.19 7.09 17.61
CA GLY A 237 -0.07 7.98 17.92
C GLY A 237 1.33 7.39 17.67
N LYS A 238 1.44 6.37 16.81
CA LYS A 238 2.69 5.65 16.53
C LYS A 238 3.67 6.43 15.64
N GLN A 239 3.22 7.50 14.99
CA GLN A 239 4.03 8.33 14.10
C GLN A 239 5.23 8.95 14.80
N GLY A 240 5.10 9.34 16.08
CA GLY A 240 6.22 9.85 16.86
C GLY A 240 7.32 8.80 17.09
N GLN A 241 6.93 7.54 17.29
CA GLN A 241 7.87 6.42 17.42
C GLN A 241 8.58 6.13 16.10
N ALA A 242 7.84 6.16 14.97
CA ALA A 242 8.43 6.03 13.64
C ALA A 242 9.51 7.10 13.39
N ILE A 243 9.21 8.37 13.68
CA ILE A 243 10.18 9.48 13.59
C ILE A 243 11.42 9.19 14.44
N SER A 244 11.25 8.78 15.70
CA SER A 244 12.36 8.50 16.61
C SER A 244 13.27 7.36 16.10
N HIS A 245 12.71 6.29 15.54
CA HIS A 245 13.49 5.21 14.94
C HIS A 245 14.27 5.70 13.70
N PHE A 246 13.66 6.50 12.84
CA PHE A 246 14.36 7.10 11.68
C PHE A 246 15.45 8.09 12.10
N GLU A 247 15.23 8.91 13.13
CA GLU A 247 16.26 9.81 13.69
C GLU A 247 17.45 9.01 14.22
N THR A 248 17.17 7.88 14.90
CA THR A 248 18.22 6.97 15.38
C THR A 248 19.02 6.36 14.22
N LEU A 249 18.34 5.94 13.15
CA LEU A 249 18.99 5.45 11.94
C LEU A 249 19.92 6.50 11.33
N VAL A 250 19.46 7.75 11.18
CA VAL A 250 20.31 8.84 10.69
C VAL A 250 21.55 9.00 11.56
N ALA A 251 21.40 9.01 12.89
CA ALA A 251 22.53 9.14 13.81
C ALA A 251 23.52 7.97 13.71
N GLN A 252 23.03 6.73 13.61
CA GLN A 252 23.86 5.52 13.45
C GLN A 252 24.61 5.53 12.10
N GLN A 253 23.92 5.91 11.02
CA GLN A 253 24.49 5.98 9.67
C GLN A 253 25.58 7.04 9.55
N GLU A 254 25.48 8.15 10.27
CA GLU A 254 26.51 9.20 10.29
C GLU A 254 27.80 8.81 11.01
N GLN A 255 27.73 7.84 11.92
CA GLN A 255 28.90 7.29 12.60
C GLN A 255 29.52 6.09 11.84
N GLY A 256 28.80 5.55 10.85
CA GLY A 256 29.18 4.37 10.10
C GLY A 256 29.69 4.66 8.68
N GLY A 257 29.95 3.58 7.94
CA GLY A 257 30.23 3.67 6.51
C GLY A 257 28.95 3.89 5.71
N LEU A 258 28.97 4.82 4.74
CA LEU A 258 27.85 5.07 3.84
C LEU A 258 27.51 3.83 3.02
N GLN A 259 26.24 3.43 3.03
CA GLN A 259 25.68 2.37 2.18
C GLN A 259 24.68 2.96 1.18
N PRO A 260 24.55 2.42 -0.04
CA PRO A 260 23.62 2.96 -1.03
C PRO A 260 22.16 3.04 -0.57
N HIS A 261 21.67 2.03 0.17
CA HIS A 261 20.28 1.96 0.63
C HIS A 261 19.93 2.94 1.77
N PHE A 262 20.95 3.56 2.39
CA PHE A 262 20.76 4.54 3.47
C PHE A 262 20.01 5.80 3.05
N VAL A 263 19.96 6.10 1.75
CA VAL A 263 19.17 7.19 1.17
C VAL A 263 17.69 7.13 1.59
N GLU A 264 17.14 5.93 1.72
CA GLU A 264 15.73 5.71 2.08
C GLU A 264 15.40 6.24 3.47
N THR A 265 16.35 6.20 4.41
CA THR A 265 16.12 6.74 5.76
C THR A 265 15.89 8.25 5.72
N TYR A 266 16.69 8.99 4.95
CA TYR A 266 16.54 10.44 4.81
C TYR A 266 15.24 10.83 4.10
N LYS A 267 14.86 10.07 3.07
CA LYS A 267 13.59 10.23 2.35
C LYS A 267 12.41 10.05 3.28
N MET A 268 12.38 8.93 4.02
CA MET A 268 11.27 8.56 4.90
C MET A 268 11.16 9.48 6.11
N LEU A 269 12.28 9.88 6.73
CA LEU A 269 12.26 10.84 7.83
C LEU A 269 11.72 12.20 7.38
N GLY A 270 12.16 12.69 6.22
CA GLY A 270 11.64 13.95 5.68
C GLY A 270 10.14 13.88 5.38
N ASN A 271 9.66 12.76 4.81
CA ASN A 271 8.22 12.53 4.60
C ASN A 271 7.45 12.53 5.93
N MET A 272 7.98 11.87 6.96
CA MET A 272 7.37 11.85 8.29
C MET A 272 7.35 13.24 8.94
N TYR A 273 8.38 14.05 8.75
CA TYR A 273 8.38 15.44 9.22
C TYR A 273 7.32 16.29 8.50
N VAL A 274 7.10 16.09 7.20
CA VAL A 274 5.99 16.75 6.49
C VAL A 274 4.64 16.36 7.10
N GLN A 275 4.40 15.07 7.32
CA GLN A 275 3.16 14.58 7.94
C GLN A 275 2.95 15.15 9.34
N ALA A 276 4.03 15.40 10.07
CA ALA A 276 4.01 16.05 11.39
C ALA A 276 3.93 17.59 11.35
N GLY A 277 3.80 18.21 10.17
CA GLY A 277 3.75 19.67 10.00
C GLY A 277 5.10 20.38 10.17
N LYS A 278 6.22 19.64 10.17
CA LYS A 278 7.58 20.13 10.44
C LYS A 278 8.36 20.34 9.13
N ALA A 279 7.84 21.21 8.25
CA ALA A 279 8.36 21.40 6.89
C ALA A 279 9.85 21.82 6.82
N GLU A 280 10.32 22.65 7.76
CA GLU A 280 11.73 23.07 7.82
C GLU A 280 12.65 21.88 8.12
N GLN A 281 12.27 21.01 9.05
CA GLN A 281 13.02 19.80 9.39
C GLN A 281 13.00 18.79 8.23
N ALA A 282 11.87 18.65 7.53
CA ALA A 282 11.78 17.83 6.32
C ALA A 282 12.78 18.29 5.25
N THR A 283 12.78 19.59 4.95
CA THR A 283 13.69 20.19 3.96
C THR A 283 15.15 20.01 4.38
N ALA A 284 15.47 20.21 5.65
CA ALA A 284 16.82 19.98 6.18
C ALA A 284 17.25 18.51 6.02
N MET A 285 16.37 17.55 6.29
CA MET A 285 16.66 16.13 6.12
C MET A 285 16.85 15.73 4.66
N TRP A 286 16.01 16.19 3.75
CA TRP A 286 16.19 15.89 2.34
C TRP A 286 17.47 16.51 1.76
N LYS A 287 17.82 17.75 2.16
CA LYS A 287 19.11 18.36 1.78
C LYS A 287 20.31 17.58 2.32
N LYS A 288 20.20 17.09 3.55
CA LYS A 288 21.23 16.24 4.16
C LYS A 288 21.39 14.92 3.40
N GLY A 289 20.28 14.25 3.07
CA GLY A 289 20.29 13.06 2.22
C GLY A 289 20.91 13.35 0.85
N LEU A 290 20.53 14.46 0.20
CA LEU A 290 21.04 14.81 -1.13
C LEU A 290 22.55 15.11 -1.12
N ALA A 291 23.07 15.68 -0.04
CA ALA A 291 24.51 15.90 0.09
C ALA A 291 25.32 14.59 0.13
N LEU A 292 24.73 13.51 0.64
CA LEU A 292 25.33 12.17 0.72
C LEU A 292 25.02 11.32 -0.52
N PHE A 293 23.86 11.52 -1.13
CA PHE A 293 23.35 10.80 -2.30
C PHE A 293 22.97 11.79 -3.42
N PRO A 294 23.95 12.43 -4.09
CA PRO A 294 23.71 13.57 -4.98
C PRO A 294 22.91 13.25 -6.25
N ASN A 295 22.79 11.96 -6.60
CA ASN A 295 22.11 11.49 -7.81
C ASN A 295 20.73 10.88 -7.52
N ASP A 296 20.22 10.97 -6.27
CA ASP A 296 18.90 10.46 -5.94
C ASP A 296 17.80 11.37 -6.54
N PRO A 297 16.96 10.86 -7.46
CA PRO A 297 15.98 11.68 -8.17
C PRO A 297 14.89 12.23 -7.23
N ASP A 298 14.46 11.43 -6.25
CA ASP A 298 13.41 11.83 -5.32
C ASP A 298 13.87 12.99 -4.44
N LEU A 299 15.10 12.93 -3.92
CA LEU A 299 15.68 14.01 -3.13
C LEU A 299 15.95 15.27 -3.96
N LEU A 300 16.33 15.13 -5.23
CA LEU A 300 16.44 16.27 -6.16
C LEU A 300 15.09 16.96 -6.34
N GLU A 301 14.03 16.19 -6.60
CA GLU A 301 12.66 16.73 -6.74
C GLU A 301 12.19 17.44 -5.46
N LYS A 302 12.35 16.78 -4.30
CA LYS A 302 11.90 17.32 -3.00
C LYS A 302 12.62 18.59 -2.59
N THR A 303 13.89 18.76 -2.96
CA THR A 303 14.68 19.94 -2.60
C THR A 303 14.57 21.10 -3.60
N GLN A 304 14.17 20.83 -4.83
CA GLN A 304 13.93 21.85 -5.87
C GLN A 304 12.52 22.43 -5.82
N SER A 305 11.52 21.62 -5.43
CA SER A 305 10.10 22.04 -5.37
C SER A 305 9.77 23.00 -4.22
N GLY A 306 10.73 23.26 -3.31
CA GLY A 306 10.59 24.20 -2.19
C GLY A 306 11.16 25.60 -2.44
N LYS A 307 11.39 25.98 -3.71
CA LYS A 307 11.82 27.32 -4.13
C LYS A 307 10.68 28.13 -4.73
#